data_AF-A0A1E4GEB0-F1
#
_entry.id   AF-A0A1E4GEB0-F1
#
_cell.length_a   1.000
_cell.length_b   1.000
_cell.length_c   1.000
_cell.angle_alpha   90.00
_cell.angle_beta   90.00
_cell.angle_gamma   90.00
#
_symmetry.space_group_name_H-M   'P 1'
#
loop_
_entity.id
_entity.type
_entity.pdbx_description
1 polymer ?
#
loop_
_entity_poly.entity_id
_entity_poly.type
_entity_poly.pdbx_seq_one_letter_code
_entity_poly.pdbx_strand_id
1 'polypeptide(L)'
;MLADIVLYAGGVLLLVGAAFTLLATIGVIRLPDLYTRMHAASKAGAVGGGLILLAVALLSQDAAVALRAIIGIVFLLLTTPVAAHLLARATHLVGYRPCNETVIDDITRKVEQNSAAN
;
A
#
# COMPACT_ATOMS: atom_id res chain seq x y z
N MET A 1 32.61 12.99 6.07
CA MET A 1 31.51 13.75 6.70
C MET A 1 30.22 13.66 5.90
N LEU A 2 30.11 14.28 4.71
CA LEU A 2 28.87 14.21 3.91
C LEU A 2 28.53 12.78 3.45
N ALA A 3 29.51 12.01 2.99
CA ALA A 3 29.31 10.61 2.58
C ALA A 3 28.80 9.73 3.74
N ASP A 4 29.34 9.91 4.94
CA ASP A 4 28.92 9.16 6.13
C ASP A 4 27.48 9.50 6.50
N ILE A 5 27.09 10.78 6.44
CA ILE A 5 25.71 11.22 6.69
C ILE A 5 24.74 10.55 5.70
N VAL A 6 25.09 10.52 4.41
CA VAL A 6 24.26 9.86 3.38
C VAL A 6 24.15 8.36 3.64
N LEU A 7 25.23 7.71 4.05
CA LEU A 7 25.23 6.29 4.38
C LEU A 7 24.31 5.98 5.56
N TYR A 8 24.43 6.74 6.66
CA TYR A 8 23.56 6.55 7.83
C TYR A 8 22.09 6.89 7.52
N ALA A 9 21.82 7.98 6.80
CA ALA A 9 20.47 8.35 6.41
C ALA A 9 19.83 7.31 5.49
N GLY A 10 20.56 6.85 4.47
CA GLY A 10 20.12 5.78 3.56
C GLY A 10 19.88 4.47 4.30
N GLY A 11 20.76 4.09 5.23
CA GLY A 11 20.59 2.91 6.08
C GLY A 11 19.33 2.97 6.95
N VAL A 12 19.04 4.11 7.57
CA VAL A 12 17.81 4.31 8.36
C VAL A 12 16.57 4.20 7.47
N LEU A 13 16.56 4.86 6.31
CA LEU A 13 15.44 4.75 5.35
C LEU A 13 15.21 3.30 4.92
N LEU A 14 16.28 2.55 4.68
CA LEU A 14 16.21 1.15 4.25
C LEU A 14 15.64 0.25 5.36
N LEU A 15 16.08 0.43 6.61
CA LEU A 15 15.56 -0.32 7.76
C LEU A 15 14.09 0.01 8.04
N VAL A 16 13.71 1.28 8.01
CA VAL A 16 12.32 1.71 8.22
C VAL A 16 11.44 1.19 7.07
N GLY A 17 11.89 1.33 5.82
CA GLY A 17 11.17 0.80 4.66
C GLY A 17 10.99 -0.72 4.70
N ALA A 18 12.02 -1.46 5.12
CA ALA A 18 11.93 -2.90 5.34
C ALA A 18 10.93 -3.25 6.46
N ALA A 19 10.94 -2.52 7.57
CA ALA A 19 9.97 -2.70 8.66
C ALA A 19 8.53 -2.46 8.18
N PHE A 20 8.25 -1.40 7.43
CA PHE A 20 6.93 -1.15 6.85
C PHE A 20 6.51 -2.23 5.84
N THR A 21 7.45 -2.72 5.04
CA THR A 21 7.19 -3.81 4.08
C THR A 21 6.84 -5.10 4.82
N LEU A 22 7.57 -5.43 5.89
CA LEU A 22 7.28 -6.57 6.76
C LEU A 22 5.89 -6.43 7.41
N LEU A 23 5.56 -5.25 7.96
CA LEU A 23 4.24 -4.98 8.52
C LEU A 23 3.12 -5.11 7.48
N ALA A 24 3.35 -4.65 6.25
CA ALA A 24 2.40 -4.83 5.15
C ALA A 24 2.16 -6.32 4.87
N THR A 25 3.22 -7.13 4.76
CA THR A 25 3.12 -8.57 4.54
C THR A 25 2.42 -9.28 5.70
N ILE A 26 2.75 -8.94 6.95
CA ILE A 26 2.07 -9.48 8.13
C ILE A 26 0.58 -9.12 8.09
N GLY A 27 0.23 -7.87 7.74
CA GLY A 27 -1.15 -7.45 7.59
C GLY A 27 -1.90 -8.23 6.51
N VAL A 28 -1.26 -8.49 5.37
CA VAL A 28 -1.85 -9.31 4.28
C VAL A 28 -2.14 -10.74 4.73
N ILE A 29 -1.26 -11.33 5.54
CA ILE A 29 -1.40 -12.73 5.98
C ILE A 29 -2.38 -12.84 7.16
N ARG A 30 -2.38 -11.86 8.08
CA ARG A 30 -3.04 -11.97 9.38
C ARG A 30 -4.43 -11.34 9.44
N LEU A 31 -4.73 -10.34 8.62
CA LEU A 31 -6.00 -9.62 8.70
C LEU A 31 -7.20 -10.47 8.21
N PRO A 32 -8.39 -10.26 8.78
CA PRO A 32 -9.50 -11.20 8.66
C PRO A 32 -10.18 -11.21 7.29
N ASP A 33 -10.20 -10.09 6.56
CA ASP A 33 -10.90 -9.98 5.27
C ASP A 33 -10.08 -9.31 4.17
N LEU A 34 -10.57 -9.38 2.93
CA LEU A 34 -9.89 -8.80 1.77
C LEU A 34 -9.73 -7.27 1.87
N TYR A 35 -10.70 -6.57 2.45
CA TYR A 35 -10.66 -5.11 2.60
C TYR A 35 -9.55 -4.66 3.55
N THR A 36 -9.44 -5.31 4.71
CA THR A 36 -8.40 -5.04 5.71
C THR A 36 -7.02 -5.48 5.23
N ARG A 37 -6.90 -6.63 4.56
CA ARG A 37 -5.64 -7.07 3.92
C ARG A 37 -5.16 -6.08 2.86
N MET A 38 -6.07 -5.61 2.01
CA MET A 38 -5.79 -4.61 0.99
C MET A 38 -5.42 -3.25 1.59
N HIS A 39 -6.03 -2.86 2.72
CA HIS A 39 -5.65 -1.66 3.45
C HIS A 39 -4.19 -1.73 3.92
N ALA A 40 -3.79 -2.85 4.53
CA ALA A 40 -2.42 -3.05 4.97
C ALA A 40 -1.45 -3.03 3.79
N ALA A 41 -1.74 -3.78 2.72
CA ALA A 41 -0.91 -3.83 1.52
C ALA A 41 -0.73 -2.45 0.87
N SER A 42 -1.83 -1.72 0.67
CA SER A 42 -1.82 -0.47 -0.09
C SER A 42 -1.16 0.69 0.65
N LYS A 43 -1.29 0.76 1.99
CA LYS A 43 -0.70 1.85 2.77
C LYS A 43 0.73 1.53 3.21
N ALA A 44 0.89 0.47 3.99
CA ALA A 44 2.19 0.12 4.54
C ALA A 44 3.15 -0.37 3.44
N GLY A 45 2.64 -1.10 2.45
CA GLY A 45 3.44 -1.53 1.31
C GLY A 45 3.92 -0.36 0.45
N ALA A 46 3.07 0.66 0.23
CA ALA A 46 3.46 1.82 -0.54
C ALA A 46 4.53 2.68 0.17
N VAL A 47 4.35 2.92 1.48
CA VAL A 47 5.36 3.62 2.29
C VAL A 47 6.66 2.82 2.35
N GLY A 48 6.59 1.50 2.59
CA GLY A 48 7.75 0.62 2.67
C GLY A 48 8.57 0.62 1.37
N GLY A 49 7.92 0.35 0.23
CA GLY A 49 8.57 0.38 -1.08
C GLY A 49 9.09 1.77 -1.44
N GLY A 50 8.34 2.84 -1.12
CA GLY A 50 8.76 4.21 -1.37
C GLY A 50 10.02 4.60 -0.59
N LEU A 51 10.11 4.23 0.69
CA LEU A 51 11.30 4.47 1.53
C LEU A 51 12.52 3.69 1.04
N ILE A 52 12.34 2.44 0.60
CA ILE A 52 13.43 1.64 0.02
C ILE A 52 13.94 2.27 -1.27
N LEU A 53 13.05 2.70 -2.16
CA LEU A 53 13.44 3.40 -3.40
C LEU A 53 14.15 4.73 -3.10
N LEU A 54 13.69 5.46 -2.09
CA LEU A 54 14.34 6.69 -1.65
C LEU A 54 15.75 6.41 -1.11
N ALA A 55 15.93 5.35 -0.31
CA ALA A 55 17.24 4.89 0.13
C ALA A 55 18.14 4.58 -1.08
N VAL A 56 17.65 3.84 -2.08
CA VAL A 56 18.39 3.54 -3.32
C VAL A 56 18.81 4.82 -4.05
N ALA A 57 17.92 5.82 -4.15
CA ALA A 57 18.24 7.10 -4.78
C ALA A 57 19.36 7.85 -4.04
N LEU A 58 19.41 7.78 -2.71
CA LEU A 58 20.44 8.42 -1.90
C LEU A 58 21.77 7.63 -1.94
N LEU A 59 21.72 6.31 -1.83
CA LEU A 59 22.90 5.45 -1.71
C LEU A 59 23.61 5.21 -3.04
N SER A 60 22.91 5.28 -4.17
CA SER A 60 23.50 4.98 -5.48
C SER A 60 24.55 5.99 -5.92
N GLN A 61 24.45 7.24 -5.46
CA GLN A 61 25.27 8.38 -5.92
C GLN A 61 25.28 8.53 -7.46
N ASP A 62 24.25 8.00 -8.14
CA ASP A 62 24.09 8.00 -9.59
C ASP A 62 22.76 8.67 -9.96
N ALA A 63 22.84 9.71 -10.80
CA ALA A 63 21.68 10.52 -11.16
C ALA A 63 20.63 9.75 -11.97
N ALA A 64 21.03 8.79 -12.81
CA ALA A 64 20.11 7.98 -13.59
C ALA A 64 19.37 6.98 -12.70
N VAL A 65 20.05 6.39 -11.72
CA VAL A 65 19.43 5.51 -10.71
C VAL A 65 18.46 6.30 -9.83
N ALA A 66 18.87 7.49 -9.36
CA ALA A 66 18.02 8.35 -8.52
C ALA A 66 16.74 8.78 -9.26
N LEU A 67 16.85 9.17 -10.55
CA LEU A 67 15.70 9.53 -11.36
C LEU A 67 14.72 8.35 -11.52
N ARG A 68 15.22 7.15 -11.83
CA ARG A 68 14.39 5.94 -11.93
C ARG A 68 13.70 5.60 -10.61
N ALA A 69 14.41 5.76 -9.49
CA ALA A 69 13.84 5.54 -8.16
C ALA A 69 12.71 6.52 -7.85
N ILE A 70 12.90 7.82 -8.13
CA ILE A 70 11.84 8.84 -7.96
C ILE A 70 10.63 8.54 -8.85
N ILE A 71 10.85 8.20 -10.12
CA ILE A 71 9.76 7.78 -11.02
C ILE A 71 9.04 6.56 -10.45
N GLY A 72 9.78 5.59 -9.91
CA GLY A 72 9.22 4.41 -9.24
C GLY A 72 8.36 4.77 -8.03
N ILE A 73 8.78 5.71 -7.20
CA ILE A 73 8.00 6.21 -6.04
C ILE A 73 6.69 6.83 -6.53
N VAL A 74 6.76 7.75 -7.50
CA VAL A 74 5.57 8.41 -8.05
C VAL A 74 4.63 7.40 -8.66
N PHE A 75 5.15 6.48 -9.47
CA PHE A 75 4.37 5.41 -10.08
C PHE A 75 3.68 4.56 -9.02
N LEU A 76 4.40 4.15 -7.98
CA LEU A 76 3.86 3.32 -6.90
C LEU A 76 2.77 4.07 -6.11
N LEU A 77 2.96 5.36 -5.82
CA LEU A 77 1.95 6.18 -5.12
C LEU A 77 0.69 6.41 -5.95
N LEU A 78 0.81 6.49 -7.28
CA LEU A 78 -0.34 6.67 -8.17
C LEU A 78 -1.08 5.35 -8.43
N THR A 79 -0.35 4.25 -8.61
CA THR A 79 -0.94 2.96 -8.99
C THR A 79 -1.54 2.20 -7.81
N THR A 80 -0.98 2.35 -6.62
CA THR A 80 -1.44 1.61 -5.43
C THR A 80 -2.90 1.96 -5.04
N PRO A 81 -3.34 3.23 -5.01
CA PRO A 81 -4.73 3.58 -4.74
C PRO A 81 -5.69 3.09 -5.83
N VAL A 82 -5.27 3.15 -7.10
CA VAL A 82 -6.08 2.67 -8.23
C VAL A 82 -6.28 1.15 -8.13
N ALA A 83 -5.21 0.40 -7.85
CA ALA A 83 -5.27 -1.03 -7.64
C ALA A 83 -6.19 -1.40 -6.47
N ALA A 84 -6.06 -0.70 -5.34
CA ALA A 84 -6.92 -0.90 -4.18
C ALA A 84 -8.40 -0.60 -4.48
N HIS A 85 -8.68 0.48 -5.21
CA HIS A 85 -10.05 0.83 -5.59
C HIS A 85 -10.68 -0.22 -6.52
N LEU A 86 -9.95 -0.66 -7.55
CA LEU A 86 -10.43 -1.69 -8.48
C LEU A 86 -10.66 -3.03 -7.77
N LEU A 87 -9.77 -3.40 -6.84
CA LEU A 87 -9.91 -4.62 -6.06
C LEU A 87 -11.08 -4.54 -5.07
N ALA A 88 -11.29 -3.40 -4.41
CA ALA A 88 -12.47 -3.15 -3.56
C ALA A 88 -13.79 -3.27 -4.34
N ARG A 89 -13.81 -2.73 -5.57
CA ARG A 89 -14.98 -2.81 -6.45
C ARG A 89 -15.22 -4.25 -6.92
N ALA A 90 -14.17 -4.94 -7.35
CA ALA A 90 -14.27 -6.32 -7.82
C ALA A 90 -14.74 -7.27 -6.71
N THR A 91 -14.21 -7.13 -5.49
CA THR A 91 -14.63 -7.93 -4.33
C THR A 91 -16.11 -7.76 -4.02
N HIS A 92 -16.61 -6.53 -4.07
CA HIS A 92 -18.03 -6.27 -3.90
C HIS A 92 -18.88 -6.89 -5.04
N LEU A 93 -18.43 -6.77 -6.30
CA LEU A 93 -19.14 -7.32 -7.47
C LEU A 93 -19.28 -8.85 -7.43
N VAL A 94 -18.29 -9.57 -6.89
CA VAL A 94 -18.36 -11.03 -6.73
C VAL A 94 -19.11 -11.47 -5.47
N GLY A 95 -19.69 -10.53 -4.72
CA GLY A 95 -20.48 -10.81 -3.52
C GLY A 95 -19.65 -11.26 -2.32
N TYR A 96 -18.36 -10.89 -2.26
CA TYR A 96 -17.53 -11.17 -1.08
C TYR A 96 -18.08 -10.41 0.13
N ARG A 97 -18.47 -11.14 1.18
CA ARG A 97 -18.97 -10.53 2.41
C ARG A 97 -17.81 -10.05 3.29
N PRO A 98 -17.87 -8.82 3.83
CA PRO A 98 -16.93 -8.35 4.84
C PRO A 98 -16.86 -9.28 6.06
N CYS A 99 -15.81 -9.16 6.88
CA CYS A 99 -15.72 -9.93 8.12
C CYS A 99 -16.89 -9.63 9.07
N ASN A 100 -17.20 -10.58 9.96
CA ASN A 100 -18.31 -10.48 10.94
C ASN A 100 -18.18 -9.29 11.91
N GLU A 101 -16.99 -8.73 12.03
CA GLU A 101 -16.70 -7.53 12.85
C GLU A 101 -17.20 -6.25 12.17
N THR A 102 -17.58 -6.31 10.90
CA THR A 102 -18.11 -5.17 10.14
C THR A 102 -19.53 -4.84 10.57
N VAL A 103 -19.71 -3.70 11.25
CA VAL A 103 -21.02 -3.24 11.75
C VAL A 103 -21.80 -2.46 10.69
N ILE A 104 -21.11 -1.74 9.80
CA ILE A 104 -21.73 -0.84 8.82
C ILE A 104 -21.33 -1.27 7.41
N ASP A 105 -22.33 -1.63 6.61
CA ASP A 105 -22.21 -1.86 5.16
C ASP A 105 -23.32 -1.10 4.43
N ASP A 106 -23.04 0.18 4.13
CA ASP A 106 -23.96 1.05 3.39
C ASP A 106 -24.07 0.67 1.91
N ILE A 107 -23.09 -0.06 1.35
CA ILE A 107 -23.11 -0.43 -0.07
C ILE A 107 -24.15 -1.53 -0.27
N THR A 108 -24.10 -2.59 0.54
CA THR A 108 -25.09 -3.67 0.52
C THR A 108 -26.48 -3.13 0.86
N ARG A 109 -26.61 -2.29 1.90
CA ARG A 109 -27.90 -1.68 2.28
C ARG A 109 -28.55 -0.91 1.13
N LYS A 110 -27.77 -0.14 0.36
CA LYS A 110 -28.28 0.60 -0.82
C LYS A 110 -28.69 -0.33 -1.95
N VAL A 111 -27.97 -1.41 -2.18
CA VAL A 111 -28.33 -2.42 -3.19
C VAL A 111 -29.67 -3.07 -2.84
N GLU A 112 -29.86 -3.48 -1.59
CA GLU A 112 -31.12 -4.08 -1.11
C GLU A 112 -32.30 -3.11 -1.21
N GLN A 113 -32.10 -1.84 -0.82
CA GLN A 113 -33.13 -0.80 -0.96
C GLN A 113 -33.53 -0.56 -2.42
N ASN A 114 -32.56 -0.49 -3.33
CA ASN A 114 -32.83 -0.32 -4.76
C ASN A 114 -33.54 -1.53 -5.37
N SER A 115 -33.22 -2.74 -4.91
CA SER A 115 -33.90 -3.97 -5.34
C SER A 115 -35.33 -4.09 -4.79
N ALA A 116 -35.60 -3.56 -3.60
CA ALA A 116 -36.95 -3.54 -3.01
C ALA A 116 -37.85 -2.44 -3.60
N ALA A 117 -37.26 -1.43 -4.24
CA ALA A 117 -37.96 -0.32 -4.87
C ALA A 117 -38.33 -0.54 -6.35
N ASN A 118 -37.76 -1.57 -7.00
CA ASN A 118 -38.05 -2.00 -8.37
C ASN A 118 -38.93 -3.24 -8.39
#